data_AF-A0A6I7P723-F1
#
_entry.id   AF-A0A6I7P723-F1
#
_cell.length_a   1.000
_cell.length_b   1.000
_cell.length_c   1.000
_cell.angle_alpha   90.00
_cell.angle_beta   90.00
_cell.angle_gamma   90.00
#
_symmetry.space_group_name_H-M   'P 1'
#
loop_
_entity.id
_entity.type
_entity.pdbx_description
1 polymer ?
#
loop_
_entity_poly.entity_id
_entity_poly.type
_entity_poly.pdbx_seq_one_letter_code
_entity_poly.pdbx_strand_id
1 'polypeptide(L)' 'MKLNSKTRGTFVGVLFLSLLIGTLVWEIIERLAGGFGVPIDLSVGPLGFDAHVLAVWVRANPGTAAAVYPGLRFFQSL' A
#
# COMPACT_ATOMS: atom_id res chain seq x y z
N MET A 1 13.72 -12.53 -4.83
CA MET A 1 13.49 -13.21 -6.10
C MET A 1 13.71 -12.24 -7.26
N LYS A 2 14.04 -12.77 -8.45
CA LYS A 2 14.01 -11.99 -9.69
C LYS A 2 12.59 -11.99 -10.27
N LEU A 3 12.14 -10.86 -10.80
CA LEU A 3 10.85 -10.75 -11.48
C LEU A 3 10.92 -11.48 -12.82
N ASN A 4 10.06 -12.48 -13.02
CA ASN A 4 9.88 -13.21 -14.27
C ASN A 4 8.41 -13.63 -14.43
N SER A 5 8.08 -14.31 -15.54
CA SER A 5 6.70 -14.74 -15.83
C SER A 5 6.11 -15.67 -14.76
N LYS A 6 6.94 -16.48 -14.09
CA LYS A 6 6.51 -17.41 -13.02
C LYS A 6 6.35 -16.71 -11.67
N THR A 7 7.14 -15.68 -11.39
CA THR A 7 7.12 -14.95 -10.10
C THR A 7 6.24 -13.71 -10.11
N ARG A 8 5.62 -13.36 -11.25
CA ARG A 8 4.75 -12.18 -11.39
C ARG A 8 3.58 -12.20 -10.41
N GLY A 9 2.95 -13.37 -10.19
CA GLY A 9 1.85 -13.50 -9.23
C GLY A 9 2.31 -13.19 -7.80
N THR A 10 3.44 -13.77 -7.38
CA THR A 10 4.05 -13.51 -6.07
C THR A 10 4.44 -12.05 -5.90
N PHE A 11 4.99 -11.42 -6.94
CA PHE A 11 5.35 -10.01 -6.92
C PHE A 11 4.12 -9.12 -6.66
N VAL A 12 3.03 -9.35 -7.41
CA VAL A 12 1.78 -8.60 -7.24
C VAL A 12 1.21 -8.82 -5.84
N GLY A 13 1.20 -10.06 -5.34
CA GLY A 13 0.74 -10.36 -3.99
C GLY A 13 1.56 -9.69 -2.89
N VAL A 14 2.89 -9.72 -2.98
CA VAL A 14 3.80 -9.05 -2.04
C VAL A 14 3.61 -7.54 -2.09
N LEU A 15 3.54 -6.96 -3.29
CA LEU A 15 3.33 -5.52 -3.45
C LEU A 15 1.99 -5.10 -2.85
N PHE A 16 0.91 -5.85 -3.14
CA PHE A 16 -0.42 -5.58 -2.60
C PHE A 16 -0.45 -5.65 -1.07
N LEU A 17 0.13 -6.70 -0.47
CA LEU A 17 0.24 -6.83 0.98
C LEU A 17 1.05 -5.69 1.60
N SER A 18 2.16 -5.31 0.97
CA SER A 18 2.99 -4.20 1.44
C SER A 18 2.22 -2.89 1.42
N LEU A 19 1.51 -2.59 0.33
CA LEU A 19 0.66 -1.39 0.21
C LEU A 19 -0.45 -1.37 1.27
N LEU A 20 -1.10 -2.51 1.52
CA LEU A 20 -2.13 -2.65 2.55
C LEU A 20 -1.55 -2.34 3.94
N ILE A 21 -0.41 -2.93 4.28
CA ILE A 21 0.29 -2.68 5.54
C ILE A 21 0.69 -1.20 5.65
N GLY A 22 1.27 -0.61 4.60
CA GLY A 22 1.65 0.80 4.57
C GLY A 22 0.48 1.74 4.83
N THR A 23 -0.66 1.46 4.17
CA THR A 23 -1.89 2.24 4.36
C THR A 23 -2.36 2.18 5.81
N LEU A 24 -2.41 0.98 6.39
CA LEU A 24 -2.84 0.77 7.77
C LEU A 24 -1.90 1.43 8.78
N VAL A 25 -0.59 1.36 8.54
CA VAL A 25 0.41 2.06 9.37
C VAL A 25 0.22 3.57 9.30
N TRP A 26 -0.06 4.12 8.12
CA TRP A 26 -0.32 5.55 7.97
C TRP A 26 -1.60 6.02 8.65
N GLU A 27 -2.68 5.25 8.54
CA GLU A 27 -3.92 5.52 9.27
C GLU A 27 -3.68 5.57 10.78
N ILE A 28 -2.82 4.69 11.32
CA ILE A 28 -2.43 4.74 12.73
C ILE A 28 -1.69 6.05 13.05
N ILE A 29 -0.79 6.49 12.19
CA ILE A 29 -0.05 7.76 12.35
C ILE A 29 -1.01 8.96 12.32
N GLU A 30 -1.96 9.01 11.38
CA GLU A 30 -2.97 10.07 11.29
C GLU A 30 -3.85 10.11 12.54
N ARG A 31 -4.29 8.95 13.04
CA ARG A 31 -5.06 8.87 14.29
C ARG A 31 -4.27 9.33 15.51
N LEU A 32 -2.99 8.98 15.58
CA LEU A 32 -2.11 9.45 16.65
C LEU A 32 -1.93 10.97 16.56
N ALA A 33 -1.64 11.52 15.38
CA ALA A 33 -1.51 12.95 15.14
C ALA A 33 -2.79 13.72 15.50
N GLY A 34 -3.96 13.16 15.15
CA GLY A 34 -5.26 13.70 15.54
C GLY A 34 -5.44 13.71 17.07
N GLY A 35 -4.95 12.69 17.78
CA GLY A 35 -4.92 12.65 19.25
C GLY A 35 -4.04 13.75 19.88
N PHE A 36 -3.03 14.24 19.16
CA PHE A 36 -2.18 15.38 19.56
C PHE A 36 -2.73 16.75 19.09
N GLY A 37 -3.95 16.79 18.53
CA GLY A 37 -4.59 18.02 18.08
C GLY A 37 -4.14 18.50 16.70
N VAL A 38 -3.43 17.67 15.93
CA VAL A 38 -3.06 17.96 14.54
C VAL A 38 -3.88 17.05 13.62
N PRO A 39 -5.05 17.50 13.12
CA PRO A 39 -5.84 16.72 12.19
C PRO A 39 -5.13 16.70 10.83
N ILE A 40 -4.46 15.58 10.52
CA ILE A 40 -3.79 15.32 9.26
C ILE A 40 -4.66 14.34 8.47
N ASP A 41 -5.14 14.77 7.29
CA ASP A 41 -5.72 13.88 6.28
C ASP A 41 -4.88 14.06 5.00
N LEU A 42 -3.90 13.17 4.84
CA LEU A 42 -3.01 13.12 3.69
C LEU A 42 -3.38 11.93 2.80
N SER A 43 -4.67 11.76 2.54
CA SER A 43 -5.17 10.76 1.60
C SER A 43 -5.62 11.41 0.28
N VAL A 44 -5.19 10.87 -0.86
CA VAL A 44 -5.50 11.39 -2.20
C VAL A 44 -6.04 10.28 -3.09
N GLY A 45 -7.32 10.41 -3.48
CA GLY A 45 -7.94 9.63 -4.55
C GLY A 45 -7.95 8.09 -4.35
N PRO A 46 -8.73 7.36 -5.17
CA PRO A 46 -8.70 5.91 -5.18
C PRO A 46 -7.54 5.38 -6.04
N LEU A 47 -6.62 4.63 -5.44
CA LEU A 47 -5.68 3.75 -6.13
C LEU A 47 -6.26 2.34 -6.16
N GLY A 48 -6.66 1.86 -7.34
CA GLY A 48 -7.35 0.58 -7.42
C GLY A 48 -7.54 0.01 -8.81
N PHE A 49 -8.08 -1.20 -8.83
CA PHE A 49 -8.49 -1.91 -10.02
C PHE A 49 -10.02 -1.84 -10.12
N ASP A 50 -10.50 -1.37 -11.26
CA ASP A 50 -11.92 -1.32 -11.60
C ASP A 50 -12.15 -2.27 -12.77
N ALA A 51 -12.64 -3.48 -12.46
CA ALA A 51 -13.25 -4.33 -13.45
C ALA A 51 -14.76 -4.10 -13.35
N HIS A 52 -15.46 -4.05 -14.48
CA HIS A 52 -16.89 -3.74 -14.59
C HIS A 52 -17.84 -4.46 -13.59
N VAL A 53 -17.41 -5.57 -12.97
CA VAL A 53 -18.16 -6.36 -11.96
C VAL A 53 -17.54 -6.31 -10.55
N LEU A 54 -16.27 -5.87 -10.42
CA LEU A 54 -15.48 -5.88 -9.18
C LEU A 54 -14.52 -4.68 -9.15
N ALA A 55 -14.72 -3.79 -8.17
CA ALA A 55 -13.82 -2.68 -7.89
C ALA A 55 -13.12 -2.89 -6.54
N VAL A 56 -11.78 -2.86 -6.54
CA VAL A 56 -10.95 -2.90 -5.34
C VAL A 56 -10.04 -1.69 -5.37
N TRP A 57 -10.17 -0.80 -4.39
CA TRP A 57 -9.37 0.41 -4.31
C TRP A 57 -8.99 0.73 -2.87
N VAL A 58 -7.85 1.40 -2.73
CA VAL A 58 -7.30 1.94 -1.48
C VAL A 58 -7.04 3.42 -1.70
N ARG A 59 -7.18 4.26 -0.66
CA ARG A 59 -6.79 5.67 -0.79
C ARG A 59 -5.28 5.79 -0.89
N ALA A 60 -4.77 6.55 -1.86
CA ALA A 60 -3.34 6.85 -1.86
C ALA A 60 -3.00 7.68 -0.63
N ASN A 61 -2.01 7.28 0.14
CA ASN A 61 -1.50 8.08 1.24
C ASN A 61 0.03 7.93 1.35
N PRO A 62 0.74 8.76 2.12
CA PRO A 62 2.18 8.62 2.28
C PRO A 62 2.62 7.23 2.72
N GLY A 63 1.79 6.50 3.48
CA GLY A 63 2.02 5.08 3.80
C GLY A 63 2.06 4.16 2.59
N THR A 64 1.12 4.30 1.66
CA THR A 64 1.12 3.55 0.39
C THR A 64 2.39 3.79 -0.41
N ALA A 65 2.82 5.04 -0.53
CA ALA A 65 4.04 5.40 -1.25
C ALA A 65 5.29 4.84 -0.55
N ALA A 66 5.38 5.01 0.76
CA ALA A 66 6.48 4.49 1.57
C ALA A 66 6.58 2.96 1.53
N ALA A 67 5.45 2.27 1.41
CA ALA A 67 5.38 0.81 1.38
C ALA A 67 5.87 0.15 0.09
N VAL A 68 6.05 0.90 -1.01
CA VAL A 68 6.56 0.33 -2.27
C VAL A 68 7.97 -0.20 -2.08
N TYR A 69 8.87 0.58 -1.49
CA TYR A 69 10.27 0.20 -1.31
C TYR A 69 10.48 -1.05 -0.43
N PRO A 70 9.92 -1.16 0.79
CA PRO A 70 10.06 -2.36 1.59
C PRO A 70 9.40 -3.58 0.93
N GLY A 71 8.28 -3.42 0.22
CA GLY A 71 7.66 -4.50 -0.54
C GLY A 71 8.57 -5.02 -1.67
N LEU A 72 9.21 -4.12 -2.41
CA LEU A 72 10.20 -4.47 -3.43
C LEU A 72 11.40 -5.22 -2.82
N ARG A 73 11.93 -4.73 -1.70
CA ARG A 73 13.05 -5.37 -0.99
C ARG A 73 12.69 -6.75 -0.45
N PHE A 74 11.48 -6.89 0.12
CA PHE A 74 10.99 -8.16 0.62
C PHE A 74 10.80 -9.18 -0.51
N PHE A 75 10.20 -8.77 -1.63
CA PHE A 75 10.11 -9.63 -2.81
C PHE A 75 11.50 -10.06 -3.30
N GLN A 76 12.48 -9.15 -3.30
CA GLN A 76 13.86 -9.44 -3.69
C GLN A 76 14.58 -10.40 -2.73
N SER A 77 14.21 -10.42 -1.43
CA SER A 77 14.80 -11.34 -0.46
C SER A 77 14.20 -12.75 -0.46
N LEU A 78 12.99 -12.93 -1.01
CA LEU A 78 12.38 -14.26 -1.23
C LEU A 78 13.15 -15.09 -2.27
#